data_AF-A0A5C7P652-F1
#
_entry.id   AF-A0A5C7P652-F1
#
_cell.length_a   1.000
_cell.length_b   1.000
_cell.length_c   1.000
_cell.angle_alpha   90.00
_cell.angle_beta   90.00
_cell.angle_gamma   90.00
#
_symmetry.space_group_name_H-M   'P 1'
#
loop_
_entity.id
_entity.type
_entity.pdbx_description
1 polymer ?
#
loop_
_entity_poly.entity_id
_entity_poly.type
_entity_poly.pdbx_seq_one_letter_code
_entity_poly.pdbx_strand_id
1 'polypeptide(L)'
;MPSIAYFENDGVGDWYACIDAASPGQSPLTHPDKWQKLEIPMIFERFLTDSACASLLMGDGQMDKRRATEEAAEMELQRIVRRHATPADGMRPKVGTR
;
A
#
# COMPACT_ATOMS: atom_id res chain seq x y z
N MET A 1 17.97 -2.27 -5.24
CA MET A 1 16.61 -2.44 -4.71
C MET A 1 15.68 -1.62 -5.57
N PRO A 2 14.51 -2.13 -5.98
CA PRO A 2 13.51 -1.31 -6.66
C PRO A 2 13.06 -0.20 -5.71
N SER A 3 13.08 1.05 -6.19
CA SER A 3 12.59 2.20 -5.42
C SER A 3 11.08 2.37 -5.63
N ILE A 4 10.36 2.79 -4.59
CA ILE A 4 8.92 3.09 -4.66
C ILE A 4 8.77 4.60 -4.74
N ALA A 5 7.96 5.07 -5.69
CA ALA A 5 7.67 6.48 -5.88
C ALA A 5 6.17 6.71 -6.11
N TYR A 6 5.69 7.87 -5.68
CA TYR A 6 4.33 8.36 -5.95
C TYR A 6 4.37 9.38 -7.08
N PHE A 7 3.52 9.21 -8.09
CA PHE A 7 3.40 10.14 -9.20
C PHE A 7 1.98 10.65 -9.32
N GLU A 8 1.83 11.98 -9.28
CA GLU A 8 0.56 12.66 -9.48
C GLU A 8 0.31 12.90 -10.97
N ASN A 9 -0.89 12.57 -11.44
CA ASN A 9 -1.34 12.73 -12.80
C ASN A 9 -2.78 13.28 -12.76
N ASP A 10 -2.98 14.51 -13.24
CA ASP A 10 -4.29 15.18 -13.24
C ASP A 10 -4.99 15.26 -11.87
N GLY A 11 -4.22 15.47 -10.79
CA GLY A 11 -4.73 15.61 -9.41
C GLY A 11 -5.07 14.30 -8.69
N VAL A 12 -4.77 13.16 -9.32
CA VAL A 12 -4.93 11.79 -8.81
C VAL A 12 -3.54 11.15 -8.88
N GLY A 13 -3.11 10.37 -7.88
CA GLY A 13 -1.74 9.88 -7.87
C GLY A 13 -1.59 8.43 -7.49
N ASP A 14 -0.73 7.77 -8.26
CA ASP A 14 -0.53 6.33 -8.22
C ASP A 14 0.87 6.00 -7.67
N TRP A 15 0.94 4.86 -6.98
CA TRP A 15 2.20 4.30 -6.52
C TRP A 15 2.83 3.44 -7.61
N TYR A 16 4.14 3.61 -7.81
CA TYR A 16 4.92 2.84 -8.77
C TYR A 16 6.18 2.28 -8.14
N ALA A 17 6.53 1.06 -8.54
CA ALA A 17 7.85 0.48 -8.32
C ALA A 17 8.73 0.71 -9.55
N CYS A 18 9.94 1.18 -9.32
CA CYS A 18 10.99 1.31 -10.32
C CYS A 18 11.57 -0.08 -10.60
N ILE A 19 11.23 -0.66 -11.76
CA ILE A 19 11.66 -2.01 -12.16
C ILE A 19 12.96 -1.99 -12.98
N ASP A 20 13.32 -0.84 -13.53
CA ASP A 20 14.61 -0.61 -14.20
C ASP A 20 15.14 0.78 -13.85
N ALA A 21 16.46 0.97 -13.89
CA ALA A 21 17.13 2.18 -13.43
C ALA A 21 16.60 3.44 -14.14
N ALA A 22 15.96 4.31 -13.37
CA ALA A 22 15.44 5.60 -13.83
C ALA A 22 16.46 6.72 -13.58
N SER A 23 16.60 7.62 -14.56
CA SER A 23 17.35 8.88 -14.43
C SER A 23 16.47 9.99 -13.87
N PRO A 24 17.05 11.09 -13.33
CA PRO A 24 16.27 12.26 -12.91
C PRO A 24 15.35 12.76 -14.03
N GLY A 25 14.09 13.00 -13.70
CA GLY A 25 13.06 13.41 -14.67
C GLY A 25 12.34 12.27 -15.40
N GLN A 26 12.77 11.02 -15.24
CA GLN A 26 12.03 9.86 -15.75
C GLN A 26 10.89 9.49 -14.80
N SER A 27 9.71 9.23 -15.37
CA SER A 27 8.47 8.94 -14.66
C SER A 27 7.66 7.88 -15.41
N PRO A 28 6.63 7.27 -14.81
CA PRO A 28 5.75 6.32 -15.48
C PRO A 28 5.09 6.87 -16.74
N LEU A 29 4.88 8.19 -16.82
CA LEU A 29 4.32 8.84 -18.01
C LEU A 29 5.34 8.91 -19.15
N THR A 30 6.62 9.11 -18.85
CA THR A 30 7.67 9.32 -19.85
C THR A 30 8.41 8.04 -20.23
N HIS A 31 8.53 7.09 -19.29
CA HIS A 31 9.29 5.84 -19.44
C HIS A 31 8.53 4.67 -18.79
N PRO A 32 7.31 4.34 -19.27
CA PRO A 32 6.45 3.34 -18.65
C PRO A 32 7.07 1.94 -18.56
N ASP A 33 8.03 1.63 -19.41
CA ASP A 33 8.81 0.39 -19.41
C ASP A 33 9.71 0.23 -18.17
N LYS A 34 10.02 1.32 -17.48
CA LYS A 34 10.84 1.33 -16.25
C LYS A 34 10.03 1.30 -14.96
N TRP A 35 8.71 1.43 -15.05
CA TRP A 35 7.84 1.59 -13.88
C TRP A 35 6.68 0.60 -13.92
N GLN A 36 6.49 -0.08 -12.80
CA GLN A 36 5.33 -0.95 -12.59
C GLN A 36 4.37 -0.29 -11.61
N LYS A 37 3.12 -0.11 -12.03
CA LYS A 37 2.05 0.38 -11.14
C LYS A 37 1.82 -0.61 -10.01
N LEU A 38 1.80 -0.11 -8.78
CA LEU A 38 1.49 -0.90 -7.60
C LEU A 38 -0.01 -0.87 -7.34
N GLU A 39 -0.61 -2.03 -7.55
CA GLU A 39 -2.01 -2.27 -7.24
C GLU A 39 -2.14 -2.68 -5.77
N ILE A 40 -2.81 -1.85 -4.96
CA ILE A 40 -3.11 -2.17 -3.57
C ILE A 40 -4.52 -2.75 -3.52
N PRO A 41 -4.69 -4.03 -3.17
CA PRO A 41 -6.03 -4.59 -2.98
C PRO A 41 -6.77 -3.85 -1.86
N MET A 42 -7.99 -3.41 -2.14
CA MET A 42 -8.87 -2.70 -1.19
C MET A 42 -9.13 -3.48 0.10
N ILE A 43 -9.01 -4.81 0.03
CA ILE A 43 -9.10 -5.67 1.22
C ILE A 43 -8.07 -5.28 2.29
N PHE A 44 -6.92 -4.68 1.91
CA PHE A 44 -5.89 -4.22 2.83
C PHE A 44 -6.06 -2.75 3.27
N GLU A 45 -7.06 -2.01 2.76
CA GLU A 45 -7.22 -0.58 3.06
C GLU A 45 -7.27 -0.30 4.56
N ARG A 46 -8.03 -1.12 5.31
CA ARG A 46 -8.18 -0.93 6.75
C ARG A 46 -6.88 -1.19 7.49
N PHE A 47 -6.21 -2.29 7.17
CA PHE A 47 -4.89 -2.62 7.72
C PHE A 47 -3.87 -1.50 7.48
N LEU A 48 -3.79 -1.00 6.25
CA LEU A 48 -2.86 0.06 5.88
C LEU A 48 -3.17 1.38 6.60
N THR A 49 -4.45 1.73 6.70
CA THR A 49 -4.90 2.96 7.39
C THR A 49 -4.57 2.90 8.88
N ASP A 50 -4.90 1.79 9.53
CA ASP A 50 -4.66 1.62 10.97
C ASP A 50 -3.14 1.55 11.26
N SER A 51 -2.35 0.92 10.39
CA SER A 51 -0.87 0.88 10.51
C SER A 51 -0.23 2.27 10.34
N ALA A 52 -0.72 3.07 9.39
CA ALA A 52 -0.26 4.45 9.21
C ALA A 52 -0.63 5.33 10.42
N CYS A 53 -1.85 5.17 10.94
CA CYS A 53 -2.30 5.86 12.15
C CYS A 53 -1.43 5.51 13.36
N ALA A 54 -1.11 4.24 13.57
CA ALA A 54 -0.21 3.81 14.65
C ALA A 54 1.18 4.47 14.55
N SER A 55 1.69 4.64 13.32
CA SER A 55 2.98 5.31 13.08
C SER A 55 2.94 6.79 13.45
N LEU A 56 1.82 7.49 13.21
CA LEU A 56 1.64 8.88 13.66
C LEU A 56 1.55 8.98 15.19
N LEU A 57 0.82 8.06 15.83
CA LEU A 57 0.70 8.02 17.30
C LEU A 57 2.05 7.78 17.99
N MET A 58 2.98 7.08 17.34
CA MET A 58 4.36 6.96 17.80
C MET A 58 5.06 8.33 17.84
N GLY A 59 4.89 9.14 16.80
CA GLY A 59 5.44 10.51 16.74
C GLY A 59 4.86 11.42 17.82
N ASP A 60 3.59 11.22 18.17
CA ASP A 60 2.89 12.01 19.20
C ASP A 60 3.12 11.50 20.65
N GLY A 61 3.91 10.43 20.84
CA GLY A 61 4.15 9.83 22.16
C GLY A 61 2.94 9.11 22.78
N GLN A 62 1.87 8.88 22.02
CA GLN A 62 0.63 8.25 22.48
C GLN A 62 0.74 6.72 22.43
N MET A 63 1.66 6.16 23.21
CA MET A 63 2.06 4.74 23.14
C MET A 63 0.94 3.74 23.45
N ASP A 64 0.03 4.07 24.37
CA ASP A 64 -1.11 3.20 24.69
C ASP A 64 -2.09 3.08 23.50
N LYS A 65 -2.38 4.21 22.85
CA LYS A 65 -3.25 4.23 21.66
C LYS A 65 -2.56 3.59 20.47
N ARG A 66 -1.26 3.83 20.30
CA ARG A 66 -0.46 3.14 19.28
C ARG A 66 -0.63 1.64 19.40
N ARG A 67 -0.41 1.08 20.60
CA ARG A 67 -0.49 -0.37 20.82
C ARG A 67 -1.87 -0.93 20.48
N ALA A 68 -2.93 -0.24 20.91
CA ALA A 68 -4.31 -0.65 20.59
C ALA A 68 -4.58 -0.63 19.08
N THR A 69 -4.09 0.39 18.36
CA THR A 69 -4.24 0.50 16.91
C THR A 69 -3.40 -0.54 16.15
N GLU A 70 -2.17 -0.84 16.60
CA GLU A 70 -1.34 -1.91 16.03
C GLU A 70 -2.00 -3.28 16.20
N GLU A 71 -2.56 -3.56 17.37
CA GLU A 71 -3.26 -4.82 17.63
C GLU A 71 -4.50 -4.96 16.74
N ALA A 72 -5.27 -3.88 16.55
CA ALA A 72 -6.39 -3.85 15.64
C ALA A 72 -5.98 -4.09 14.17
N ALA A 73 -4.89 -3.45 13.73
CA ALA A 73 -4.35 -3.64 12.38
C ALA A 73 -3.92 -5.10 12.15
N GLU A 74 -3.19 -5.69 13.10
CA GLU A 74 -2.72 -7.08 13.01
C GLU A 74 -3.88 -8.08 12.99
N MET A 75 -4.91 -7.88 13.82
CA MET A 75 -6.12 -8.71 13.78
C MET A 75 -6.81 -8.66 12.41
N GLU A 76 -6.87 -7.47 11.81
CA GLU A 76 -7.46 -7.29 10.48
C GLU A 76 -6.64 -7.99 9.39
N LEU A 77 -5.30 -7.88 9.44
CA LEU A 77 -4.41 -8.60 8.54
C LEU A 77 -4.61 -10.11 8.65
N GLN A 78 -4.61 -10.65 9.87
CA GLN A 78 -4.85 -12.07 10.10
C GLN A 78 -6.21 -12.53 9.60
N ARG A 79 -7.25 -11.70 9.77
CA ARG A 79 -8.60 -11.96 9.24
C ARG A 79 -8.59 -12.06 7.72
N ILE A 80 -7.91 -11.13 7.04
CA ILE A 80 -7.77 -11.13 5.58
C ILE A 80 -7.00 -12.36 5.13
N VAL A 81 -5.83 -12.64 5.72
CA VAL A 81 -5.00 -13.79 5.38
C VAL A 81 -5.77 -15.08 5.55
N ARG A 82 -6.44 -15.31 6.70
CA ARG A 82 -7.24 -16.53 6.92
C ARG A 82 -8.39 -16.68 5.93
N ARG A 83 -9.07 -15.59 5.59
CA ARG A 83 -10.19 -15.61 4.63
C ARG A 83 -9.71 -15.91 3.20
N HIS A 84 -8.48 -15.53 2.86
CA HIS A 84 -7.93 -15.63 1.50
C HIS A 84 -6.78 -16.66 1.36
N ALA A 85 -6.46 -17.43 2.40
CA ALA A 85 -5.40 -18.44 2.40
C ALA A 85 -5.71 -19.64 1.51
N THR A 86 -6.99 -19.91 1.22
CA THR A 86 -7.40 -20.92 0.24
C THR A 86 -7.85 -20.18 -1.02
N PRO A 87 -7.18 -20.33 -2.17
CA PRO A 87 -7.65 -19.73 -3.41
C PRO A 87 -8.92 -20.48 -3.83
N ALA A 88 -10.08 -19.96 -3.44
CA ALA A 88 -11.30 -20.27 -4.16
C ALA A 88 -11.12 -19.72 -5.58
N ASP A 89 -11.12 -20.64 -6.54
CA ASP A 89 -10.86 -20.42 -7.96
C ASP A 89 -11.50 -19.11 -8.46
N GLY A 90 -10.67 -18.13 -8.85
CA GLY A 90 -11.10 -16.98 -9.66
C GLY A 90 -11.46 -15.66 -8.97
N MET A 91 -11.46 -15.53 -7.63
CA MET A 91 -11.84 -14.26 -7.00
C MET A 91 -10.66 -13.29 -6.85
N ARG A 92 -10.46 -12.42 -7.86
CA ARG A 92 -9.49 -11.30 -7.76
C ARG A 92 -10.03 -10.23 -6.80
N PRO A 93 -9.30 -9.83 -5.75
CA PRO A 93 -9.74 -8.79 -4.85
C PRO A 93 -9.86 -7.46 -5.60
N LYS A 94 -10.85 -6.64 -5.23
CA LYS A 94 -10.98 -5.29 -5.79
C LYS A 94 -9.70 -4.52 -5.51
N VAL A 95 -9.11 -3.95 -6.53
CA VAL A 95 -7.91 -3.11 -6.42
C VAL A 95 -8.35 -1.65 -6.33
N GLY A 96 -7.75 -0.92 -5.41
CA GLY A 96 -7.87 0.52 -5.34
C GLY A 96 -6.76 1.17 -6.15
N THR A 97 -7.13 2.05 -7.07
CA THR A 97 -6.23 3.06 -7.63
C THR A 97 -6.71 4.40 -7.04
N ARG A 98 -5.80 5.15 -6.42
CA ARG A 98 -6.11 6.45 -5.80
C ARG A 98 -5.52 7.58 -6.61
#